data_AF-A0A831ZUR9-F1
#
_entry.id   AF-A0A831ZUR9-F1
#
_cell.length_a   1.000
_cell.length_b   1.000
_cell.length_c   1.000
_cell.angle_alpha   90.00
_cell.angle_beta   90.00
_cell.angle_gamma   90.00
#
_symmetry.space_group_name_H-M   'P 1'
#
loop_
_entity.id
_entity.type
_entity.pdbx_description
1 polymer ?
#
loop_
_entity_poly.entity_id
_entity_poly.type
_entity_poly.pdbx_seq_one_letter_code
_entity_poly.pdbx_strand_id
1 'polypeptide(L)'
;MHELDVFSDTLSCILGLKPWSRRNKRESGRWQDYAIDHKLCEFATDRSLIVLGDLPGLIDGSLERMIRPATISVVVGRSLEEIEKWSEFFKFQKIPTALRVLSCLNGDALFIPDGIVLAKNLNRKIIQNNDIIGIADRILAILKKK
;
A
#
# COMPACT_ATOMS: atom_id res chain seq x y z
N MET A 1 -10.22 -5.66 9.50
CA MET A 1 -9.34 -5.03 8.51
C MET A 1 -9.93 -3.67 8.24
N HIS A 2 -9.19 -2.63 8.59
CA HIS A 2 -9.59 -1.25 8.35
C HIS A 2 -8.53 -0.63 7.43
N GLU A 3 -8.97 -0.09 6.29
CA GLU A 3 -8.08 0.64 5.39
C GLU A 3 -8.17 2.13 5.72
N LEU A 4 -7.00 2.71 5.97
CA LEU A 4 -6.84 4.14 6.12
C LEU A 4 -6.24 4.67 4.82
N ASP A 5 -7.11 4.92 3.85
CA ASP A 5 -6.78 5.70 2.67
C ASP A 5 -6.78 7.18 3.07
N VAL A 6 -5.59 7.72 3.32
CA VAL A 6 -5.39 9.12 3.74
C VAL A 6 -5.49 10.07 2.53
N PHE A 7 -5.32 9.54 1.32
CA PHE A 7 -5.17 10.30 0.07
C PHE A 7 -6.43 10.28 -0.79
N SER A 8 -7.19 9.22 -0.69
CA SER A 8 -8.46 9.04 -1.32
C SER A 8 -9.42 8.27 -0.43
N ASP A 9 -10.64 8.07 -0.88
CA ASP A 9 -11.60 7.18 -0.25
C ASP A 9 -11.84 5.97 -1.16
N THR A 10 -10.74 5.39 -1.63
CA THR A 10 -10.71 4.34 -2.65
C THR A 10 -11.42 3.07 -2.20
N LEU A 11 -11.24 2.66 -0.93
CA LEU A 11 -11.93 1.49 -0.39
C LEU A 11 -13.45 1.59 -0.55
N SER A 12 -14.02 2.76 -0.26
CA SER A 12 -15.48 2.95 -0.37
C SER A 12 -15.97 2.77 -1.81
N CYS A 13 -15.15 3.16 -2.80
CA CYS A 13 -15.44 2.90 -4.21
C CYS A 13 -15.32 1.41 -4.57
N ILE A 14 -14.28 0.73 -4.06
CA ILE A 14 -14.04 -0.70 -4.29
C ILE A 14 -15.18 -1.54 -3.69
N LEU A 15 -15.63 -1.21 -2.48
CA LEU A 15 -16.72 -1.90 -1.78
C LEU A 15 -18.12 -1.55 -2.33
N GLY A 16 -18.21 -0.68 -3.33
CA GLY A 16 -19.49 -0.26 -3.92
C GLY A 16 -20.34 0.63 -3.01
N LEU A 17 -19.79 1.13 -1.91
CA LEU A 17 -20.47 2.06 -0.99
C LEU A 17 -20.73 3.42 -1.64
N LYS A 18 -19.94 3.78 -2.66
CA LYS A 18 -20.13 4.97 -3.49
C LYS A 18 -19.56 4.79 -4.90
N PRO A 19 -20.01 5.56 -5.90
CA PRO A 19 -19.50 5.46 -7.26
C PRO A 19 -18.10 6.07 -7.42
N TRP A 20 -17.31 5.52 -8.35
CA TRP A 20 -15.97 6.02 -8.70
C TRP A 20 -15.94 7.49 -9.12
N SER A 21 -17.02 8.00 -9.71
CA SER A 21 -17.16 9.42 -10.09
C SER A 21 -17.18 10.37 -8.89
N ARG A 22 -17.47 9.85 -7.69
CA ARG A 22 -17.44 10.59 -6.42
C ARG A 22 -16.19 10.26 -5.60
N ARG A 23 -15.17 9.63 -6.19
CA ARG A 23 -13.89 9.41 -5.52
C ARG A 23 -13.25 10.76 -5.23
N ASN A 24 -13.01 11.06 -3.97
CA ASN A 24 -12.28 12.25 -3.58
C ASN A 24 -10.80 11.88 -3.65
N LYS A 25 -10.06 12.46 -4.59
CA LYS A 25 -8.60 12.34 -4.64
C LYS A 25 -8.01 13.66 -4.14
N ARG A 26 -7.25 13.63 -3.06
CA ARG A 26 -6.55 14.81 -2.56
C ARG A 26 -5.35 15.13 -3.45
N GLU A 27 -5.14 16.40 -3.79
CA GLU A 27 -4.00 16.86 -4.57
C GLU A 27 -2.72 16.81 -3.75
N SER A 28 -1.61 16.37 -4.37
CA SER A 28 -0.30 16.36 -3.75
C SER A 28 0.17 17.78 -3.39
N GLY A 29 0.68 17.98 -2.17
CA GLY A 29 1.30 19.23 -1.74
C GLY A 29 0.35 20.27 -1.12
N ARG A 30 -0.96 20.02 -1.08
CA ARG A 30 -1.96 20.85 -0.36
C ARG A 30 -2.46 20.14 0.89
N TRP A 31 -1.52 19.82 1.78
CA TRP A 31 -1.80 19.03 2.97
C TRP A 31 -2.23 19.94 4.12
N GLN A 32 -3.41 19.71 4.67
CA GLN A 32 -3.76 20.24 5.99
C GLN A 32 -3.26 19.23 7.02
N ASP A 33 -2.21 19.59 7.77
CA ASP A 33 -1.58 18.74 8.80
C ASP A 33 -2.61 18.02 9.70
N TYR A 34 -3.67 18.75 10.07
CA TYR A 34 -4.74 18.24 10.92
C TYR A 34 -5.45 16.98 10.38
N ALA A 35 -5.67 16.90 9.06
CA ALA A 35 -6.37 15.77 8.46
C ALA A 35 -5.47 14.52 8.37
N ILE A 36 -4.16 14.71 8.24
CA ILE A 36 -3.17 13.63 8.31
C ILE A 36 -3.08 13.15 9.76
N ASP A 37 -2.91 14.06 10.72
CA ASP A 37 -2.79 13.71 12.13
C ASP A 37 -4.03 12.97 12.67
N HIS A 38 -5.24 13.38 12.26
CA HIS A 38 -6.46 12.66 12.61
C HIS A 38 -6.46 11.22 12.09
N LYS A 39 -6.07 11.00 10.83
CA LYS A 39 -6.01 9.66 10.24
C LYS A 39 -4.89 8.80 10.82
N LEU A 40 -3.76 9.41 11.21
CA LEU A 40 -2.69 8.71 11.91
C LEU A 40 -3.06 8.35 13.35
N CYS A 41 -3.82 9.20 14.03
CA CYS A 41 -4.38 8.87 15.35
C CYS A 41 -5.37 7.71 15.25
N GLU A 42 -6.23 7.71 14.24
CA GLU A 42 -7.12 6.59 13.92
C GLU A 42 -6.31 5.31 13.64
N PHE A 43 -5.23 5.40 12.86
CA PHE A 43 -4.31 4.27 12.61
C PHE A 43 -3.71 3.71 13.90
N ALA A 44 -3.17 4.57 14.75
CA ALA A 44 -2.45 4.16 15.95
C ALA A 44 -3.38 3.62 17.05
N THR A 45 -4.65 3.99 17.04
CA THR A 45 -5.64 3.61 18.07
C THR A 45 -6.53 2.43 17.66
N ASP A 46 -6.51 2.04 16.37
CA ASP A 46 -7.26 0.90 15.87
C ASP A 46 -6.69 -0.41 16.43
N ARG A 47 -7.57 -1.20 17.08
CA ARG A 47 -7.24 -2.50 17.70
C ARG A 47 -7.52 -3.69 16.80
N SER A 48 -7.83 -3.45 15.53
CA SER A 48 -7.97 -4.49 14.51
C SER A 48 -6.67 -5.29 14.39
N LEU A 49 -6.80 -6.57 14.03
CA LEU A 49 -5.65 -7.44 13.78
C LEU A 49 -4.71 -6.88 12.71
N ILE A 50 -5.26 -6.18 11.70
CA ILE A 50 -4.52 -5.59 10.59
C ILE A 50 -5.16 -4.25 10.22
N VAL A 51 -4.31 -3.23 10.14
CA VAL A 51 -4.62 -1.89 9.66
C VAL A 51 -3.73 -1.63 8.45
N LEU A 52 -4.34 -1.27 7.32
CA LEU A 52 -3.62 -0.98 6.07
C LEU A 52 -3.59 0.52 5.84
N GLY A 53 -2.41 1.08 5.66
CA GLY A 53 -2.24 2.47 5.21
C GLY A 53 -1.83 2.49 3.74
N ASP A 54 -2.64 3.12 2.89
CA ASP A 54 -2.24 3.40 1.51
C ASP A 54 -1.37 4.66 1.48
N LEU A 55 -0.25 4.58 0.77
CA LEU A 55 0.76 5.63 0.71
C LEU A 55 0.73 6.33 -0.66
N PRO A 56 1.12 7.61 -0.73
CA PRO A 56 1.18 8.29 -2.00
C PRO A 56 2.33 7.68 -2.83
N GLY A 57 2.18 7.68 -4.16
CA GLY A 57 3.23 7.21 -5.07
C GLY A 57 4.48 8.11 -5.15
N LEU A 58 4.72 8.96 -4.15
CA LEU A 58 5.84 9.89 -4.07
C LEU A 58 6.42 9.89 -2.65
N ILE A 59 7.74 9.85 -2.55
CA ILE A 59 8.46 10.03 -1.29
C ILE A 59 8.69 11.52 -1.09
N ASP A 60 8.05 12.09 -0.06
CA ASP A 60 8.21 13.47 0.36
C ASP A 60 8.30 13.58 1.90
N GLY A 61 8.49 14.79 2.43
CA GLY A 61 8.62 14.98 3.89
C GLY A 61 7.34 14.69 4.69
N SER A 62 6.16 14.68 4.06
CA SER A 62 4.90 14.33 4.74
C SER A 62 4.81 12.82 4.98
N LEU A 63 5.42 12.02 4.09
CA LEU A 63 5.42 10.57 4.16
C LEU A 63 6.09 10.04 5.42
N GLU A 64 7.20 10.65 5.88
CA GLU A 64 7.92 10.20 7.08
C GLU A 64 7.03 10.23 8.33
N ARG A 65 6.18 11.25 8.45
CA ARG A 65 5.19 11.34 9.53
C ARG A 65 4.14 10.24 9.41
N MET A 66 3.72 9.95 8.19
CA MET A 66 2.61 9.03 7.92
C MET A 66 2.94 7.57 8.19
N ILE A 67 4.20 7.18 7.99
CA ILE A 67 4.66 5.81 8.22
C ILE A 67 5.08 5.55 9.67
N ARG A 68 5.14 6.57 10.52
CA ARG A 68 5.58 6.44 11.92
C ARG A 68 4.88 5.32 12.70
N PRO A 69 3.56 5.08 12.57
CA PRO A 69 2.92 4.00 13.29
C PRO A 69 3.06 2.63 12.60
N ALA A 70 3.62 2.56 11.39
CA ALA A 70 3.74 1.31 10.65
C ALA A 70 4.87 0.43 11.21
N THR A 71 4.58 -0.86 11.35
CA THR A 71 5.51 -1.87 11.88
C THR A 71 6.14 -2.73 10.79
N ILE A 72 5.58 -2.66 9.58
CA ILE A 72 5.96 -3.48 8.44
C ILE A 72 5.50 -2.77 7.16
N SER A 73 6.22 -2.97 6.06
CA SER A 73 5.84 -2.43 4.75
C SER A 73 5.65 -3.53 3.71
N VAL A 74 4.76 -3.24 2.75
CA VAL A 74 4.60 -3.98 1.50
C VAL A 74 4.89 -3.00 0.39
N VAL A 75 5.91 -3.26 -0.41
CA VAL A 75 6.30 -2.39 -1.52
C VAL A 75 5.70 -2.92 -2.80
N VAL A 76 4.91 -2.10 -3.49
CA VAL A 76 4.34 -2.41 -4.80
C VAL A 76 4.89 -1.41 -5.81
N GLY A 77 5.66 -1.88 -6.80
CA GLY A 77 6.27 -1.04 -7.84
C GLY A 77 6.03 -1.58 -9.24
N ARG A 78 6.14 -0.74 -10.26
CA ARG A 78 6.01 -1.11 -11.69
C ARG A 78 7.36 -1.46 -12.32
N SER A 79 8.46 -1.18 -11.61
CA SER A 79 9.82 -1.54 -12.00
C SER A 79 10.61 -1.99 -10.78
N LEU A 80 11.72 -2.69 -11.01
CA LEU A 80 12.65 -3.09 -9.95
C LEU A 80 13.28 -1.86 -9.28
N GLU A 81 13.55 -0.81 -10.05
CA GLU A 81 14.07 0.46 -9.54
C GLU A 81 13.08 1.13 -8.57
N GLU A 82 11.79 1.18 -8.91
CA GLU A 82 10.76 1.70 -8.01
C GLU A 82 10.71 0.88 -6.72
N ILE A 83 10.77 -0.45 -6.81
CA ILE A 83 10.76 -1.35 -5.64
C ILE A 83 11.98 -1.10 -4.75
N GLU A 84 13.17 -0.98 -5.34
CA GLU A 84 14.41 -0.77 -4.58
C GLU A 84 14.38 0.58 -3.86
N LYS A 85 14.03 1.66 -4.57
CA LYS A 85 13.88 3.00 -4.00
C LYS A 85 12.96 3.02 -2.77
N TRP A 86 11.80 2.37 -2.87
CA TRP A 86 10.85 2.29 -1.76
C TRP A 86 11.37 1.39 -0.62
N SER A 87 12.05 0.29 -0.96
CA SER A 87 12.64 -0.60 0.03
C SER A 87 13.76 0.09 0.84
N GLU A 88 14.61 0.86 0.17
CA GLU A 88 15.65 1.69 0.81
C GLU A 88 15.05 2.74 1.73
N PHE A 89 13.97 3.41 1.30
CA PHE A 89 13.24 4.37 2.13
C PHE A 89 12.72 3.72 3.42
N PHE A 90 12.01 2.60 3.33
CA PHE A 90 11.51 1.92 4.53
C PHE A 90 12.64 1.40 5.43
N LYS A 91 13.72 0.89 4.83
CA LYS A 91 14.91 0.47 5.55
C LYS A 91 15.54 1.64 6.34
N PHE A 92 15.65 2.81 5.73
CA PHE A 92 16.14 4.02 6.40
C PHE A 92 15.25 4.41 7.59
N GLN A 93 13.95 4.24 7.43
CA GLN A 93 12.93 4.51 8.46
C GLN A 93 12.81 3.39 9.51
N LYS A 94 13.67 2.36 9.43
CA LYS A 94 13.69 1.18 10.32
C LYS A 94 12.39 0.35 10.28
N ILE A 95 11.68 0.40 9.17
CA ILE A 95 10.47 -0.39 8.92
C ILE A 95 10.84 -1.56 8.01
N PRO A 96 10.70 -2.82 8.45
CA PRO A 96 11.05 -3.96 7.62
C PRO A 96 10.06 -4.14 6.47
N THR A 97 10.57 -4.34 5.26
CA THR A 97 9.77 -4.74 4.10
C THR A 97 9.44 -6.22 4.17
N ALA A 98 8.18 -6.56 4.39
CA ALA A 98 7.68 -7.94 4.38
C ALA A 98 7.62 -8.53 2.98
N LEU A 99 7.21 -7.71 2.01
CA LEU A 99 6.90 -8.16 0.69
C LEU A 99 7.27 -7.09 -0.34
N ARG A 100 7.88 -7.54 -1.43
CA ARG A 100 8.18 -6.73 -2.60
C ARG A 100 7.37 -7.29 -3.76
N VAL A 101 6.55 -6.46 -4.37
CA VAL A 101 5.60 -6.84 -5.42
C VAL A 101 5.90 -6.05 -6.69
N LEU A 102 6.17 -6.76 -7.77
CA LEU A 102 6.24 -6.19 -9.11
C LEU A 102 4.83 -6.23 -9.73
N SER A 103 4.27 -5.06 -10.00
CA SER A 103 2.96 -4.87 -10.61
C SER A 103 3.10 -4.74 -12.12
N CYS A 104 2.72 -5.78 -12.86
CA CYS A 104 2.77 -5.79 -14.33
C CYS A 104 1.36 -5.64 -14.92
N LEU A 105 1.11 -4.49 -15.55
CA LEU A 105 -0.16 -4.22 -16.26
C LEU A 105 -0.31 -5.08 -17.52
N ASN A 106 0.78 -5.32 -18.26
CA ASN A 106 0.76 -5.96 -19.59
C ASN A 106 1.44 -7.34 -19.64
N GLY A 107 1.48 -8.07 -18.52
CA GLY A 107 1.74 -9.52 -18.54
C GLY A 107 3.20 -10.01 -18.58
N ASP A 108 4.16 -9.24 -19.07
CA ASP A 108 5.49 -9.78 -19.36
C ASP A 108 6.62 -9.16 -18.52
N ALA A 109 6.90 -9.77 -17.35
CA ALA A 109 8.21 -9.65 -16.72
C ALA A 109 9.06 -10.84 -17.14
N LEU A 110 10.11 -10.60 -17.93
CA LEU A 110 11.03 -11.64 -18.43
C LEU A 110 11.94 -12.21 -17.33
N PHE A 111 12.13 -11.47 -16.23
CA PHE A 111 12.94 -11.87 -15.10
C PHE A 111 12.35 -11.33 -13.79
N ILE A 112 12.25 -12.18 -12.78
CA ILE A 112 11.78 -11.84 -11.43
C ILE A 112 12.88 -12.27 -10.45
N PRO A 113 13.59 -11.32 -9.83
CA PRO A 113 14.57 -11.63 -8.80
C PRO A 113 13.96 -12.39 -7.62
N ASP A 114 14.80 -13.17 -6.92
CA ASP A 114 14.40 -13.86 -5.70
C ASP A 114 13.86 -12.88 -4.64
N GLY A 115 12.76 -13.28 -4.00
CA GLY A 115 12.09 -12.46 -2.99
C GLY A 115 11.25 -11.30 -3.56
N ILE A 116 10.96 -11.29 -4.86
CA ILE A 116 9.95 -10.43 -5.49
C ILE A 116 8.77 -11.30 -5.93
N VAL A 117 7.57 -10.90 -5.54
CA VAL A 117 6.31 -11.53 -6.00
C VAL A 117 5.79 -10.75 -7.19
N LEU A 118 5.33 -11.48 -8.21
CA LEU A 118 4.75 -10.86 -9.39
C LEU A 118 3.22 -10.80 -9.25
N ALA A 119 2.65 -9.64 -9.53
CA ALA A 119 1.21 -9.44 -9.67
C ALA A 119 0.91 -9.07 -11.13
N LYS A 120 0.31 -10.00 -11.88
CA LYS A 120 -0.07 -9.79 -13.28
C LYS A 120 -1.51 -9.31 -13.40
N ASN A 121 -1.85 -8.78 -14.59
CA ASN A 121 -3.23 -8.48 -14.99
C ASN A 121 -3.95 -7.53 -14.02
N LEU A 122 -3.24 -6.51 -13.54
CA LEU A 122 -3.73 -5.51 -12.59
C LEU A 122 -4.67 -4.45 -13.20
N ASN A 123 -5.61 -4.90 -14.04
CA ASN A 123 -6.56 -4.03 -14.71
C ASN A 123 -7.64 -3.56 -13.71
N ARG A 124 -8.22 -2.37 -13.92
CA ARG A 124 -9.21 -1.75 -13.01
C ARG A 124 -10.50 -2.57 -12.74
N LYS A 125 -10.67 -3.74 -13.38
CA LYS A 125 -11.82 -4.66 -13.24
C LYS A 125 -11.40 -6.05 -12.74
N ILE A 126 -10.57 -6.12 -11.70
CA ILE A 126 -10.26 -7.41 -11.06
C ILE A 126 -11.39 -7.76 -10.08
N ILE A 127 -12.13 -8.83 -10.38
CA ILE A 127 -13.08 -9.42 -9.42
C ILE A 127 -12.39 -10.57 -8.66
N GLN A 128 -11.49 -11.32 -9.32
CA GLN A 128 -10.63 -12.34 -8.70
C GLN A 128 -9.30 -12.42 -9.45
N ASN A 129 -8.18 -12.37 -8.72
CA ASN A 129 -6.83 -12.56 -9.25
C ASN A 129 -6.04 -13.42 -8.25
N ASN A 130 -5.63 -14.61 -8.68
CA ASN A 130 -4.93 -15.58 -7.84
C ASN A 130 -3.58 -15.05 -7.34
N ASP A 131 -2.92 -14.18 -8.10
CA ASP A 131 -1.68 -13.54 -7.65
C ASP A 131 -1.95 -12.63 -6.45
N ILE A 132 -3.06 -11.89 -6.49
CA ILE A 132 -3.47 -10.98 -5.39
C ILE A 132 -3.90 -11.77 -4.15
N ILE A 133 -4.63 -12.87 -4.34
CA ILE A 133 -4.98 -13.77 -3.22
C ILE A 133 -3.70 -14.35 -2.60
N GLY A 134 -2.78 -14.86 -3.41
CA GLY A 134 -1.50 -15.39 -2.93
C GLY A 134 -0.63 -14.34 -2.23
N ILE A 135 -0.66 -13.08 -2.69
CA ILE A 135 -0.01 -11.95 -2.01
C ILE A 135 -0.66 -11.70 -0.65
N ALA A 136 -1.98 -11.64 -0.59
CA ALA A 136 -2.71 -11.44 0.67
C ALA A 136 -2.41 -12.56 1.67
N ASP A 137 -2.43 -13.82 1.24
CA ASP A 137 -2.11 -14.98 2.08
C ASP A 137 -0.67 -14.91 2.63
N ARG A 138 0.30 -14.49 1.81
CA ARG A 138 1.68 -14.28 2.25
C ARG A 138 1.79 -13.18 3.30
N ILE A 139 1.10 -12.06 3.09
CA ILE A 139 1.05 -10.96 4.08
C ILE A 139 0.46 -11.48 5.39
N LEU A 140 -0.67 -12.18 5.35
CA LEU A 140 -1.30 -12.77 6.53
C LEU A 140 -0.38 -13.77 7.25
N ALA A 141 0.33 -14.61 6.50
CA ALA A 141 1.26 -15.58 7.07
C ALA A 141 2.47 -14.92 7.76
N ILE A 142 2.98 -13.81 7.21
CA ILE A 142 4.06 -13.03 7.83
C ILE A 142 3.56 -12.38 9.12
N LEU A 143 2.35 -11.81 9.10
CA LEU A 143 1.76 -11.13 10.25
C LEU A 143 1.43 -12.10 11.40
N LYS A 144 1.01 -13.33 11.11
CA LYS A 144 0.74 -14.37 12.14
C LYS A 144 1.99 -14.93 12.82
N LYS A 145 3.18 -14.73 12.26
CA LYS A 145 4.46 -15.23 12.82
C LYS A 145 5.13 -14.22 13.75
N LYS A 146 4.61 -13.00 13.84
CA LYS A 146 5.07 -11.95 14.75
C LYS A 146 4.14 -11.87 15.96
#